data_AF-N4WPX9-F1
#
_entry.id   AF-N4WPX9-F1
#
_cell.length_a   1.000
_cell.length_b   1.000
_cell.length_c   1.000
_cell.angle_alpha   90.00
_cell.angle_beta   90.00
_cell.angle_gamma   90.00
#
_symmetry.space_group_name_H-M   'P 1'
#
loop_
_entity.id
_entity.type
_entity.pdbx_description
1 polymer ?
#
loop_
_entity_poly.entity_id
_entity_poly.type
_entity_poly.pdbx_seq_one_letter_code
_entity_poly.pdbx_strand_id
1 'polypeptide(L)' 'MIPVATLIGAFILVTADILSENLLSPTSLPVGVIIALLSAPYFIYLLLKS' A
#
# COMPACT_ATOMS: atom_id res chain seq x y z
N MET A 1 19.31 6.30 -5.43
CA MET A 1 17.90 6.35 -5.00
C MET A 1 17.24 4.97 -4.88
N ILE A 2 17.81 3.92 -5.48
CA ILE A 2 17.25 2.56 -5.46
C ILE A 2 17.13 1.96 -4.04
N PRO A 3 18.18 1.96 -3.18
CA PRO A 3 18.09 1.27 -1.88
C PRO A 3 17.06 1.88 -0.93
N VAL A 4 16.98 3.21 -0.94
CA VAL A 4 16.03 3.98 -0.10
C VAL A 4 14.59 3.74 -0.59
N ALA A 5 14.37 3.70 -1.90
CA ALA A 5 13.07 3.39 -2.47
C ALA A 5 12.63 1.95 -2.13
N THR A 6 13.55 0.98 -2.16
CA THR A 6 13.26 -0.41 -1.76
C THR A 6 12.90 -0.50 -0.27
N LEU A 7 13.62 0.23 0.59
CA LEU A 7 13.37 0.24 2.03
C LEU A 7 12.01 0.83 2.37
N ILE A 8 11.66 1.96 1.74
CA ILE A 8 10.36 2.61 1.91
C ILE A 8 9.24 1.73 1.37
N GLY A 9 9.42 1.13 0.19
CA GLY A 9 8.45 0.21 -0.39
C GLY A 9 8.22 -1.03 0.47
N ALA A 10 9.28 -1.63 1.00
CA ALA A 10 9.19 -2.77 1.92
C ALA A 10 8.47 -2.41 3.22
N PHE A 11 8.75 -1.23 3.79
CA PHE A 11 8.09 -0.76 5.00
C PHE A 11 6.57 -0.59 4.79
N ILE A 12 6.17 0.05 3.68
CA ILE A 12 4.75 0.22 3.32
C ILE A 12 4.07 -1.15 3.13
N LEU A 13 4.73 -2.08 2.42
CA LEU A 13 4.22 -3.42 2.17
C LEU A 13 3.94 -4.18 3.47
N VAL A 14 4.90 -4.19 4.41
CA VAL A 14 4.75 -4.88 5.70
C VAL A 14 3.63 -4.27 6.54
N THR A 15 3.51 -2.93 6.57
CA THR A 15 2.41 -2.29 7.30
C THR A 15 1.05 -2.61 6.70
N ALA A 16 0.95 -2.71 5.37
CA ALA A 16 -0.29 -3.09 4.70
C ALA A 16 -0.65 -4.56 4.93
N ASP A 17 0.34 -5.45 5.01
CA ASP A 17 0.15 -6.89 5.24
C ASP A 17 -0.47 -7.14 6.63
N ILE A 18 0.04 -6.46 7.65
CA ILE A 18 -0.49 -6.53 9.02
C ILE A 18 -1.92 -5.96 9.07
N LEU A 19 -2.18 -4.86 8.36
CA LEU A 19 -3.49 -4.19 8.35
C LEU A 19 -4.53 -5.01 7.57
N SER A 20 -4.09 -5.73 6.54
CA SER A 20 -4.89 -6.64 5.72
C SER A 20 -5.48 -7.77 6.53
N GLU A 21 -4.64 -8.45 7.32
CA GLU A 21 -5.12 -9.55 8.16
C GLU A 21 -5.93 -9.08 9.37
N ASN A 22 -5.65 -7.88 9.90
CA ASN A 22 -6.36 -7.35 11.07
C ASN A 22 -7.79 -6.88 10.76
N LEU A 23 -8.03 -6.22 9.62
CA LEU A 23 -9.33 -5.58 9.37
C LEU A 23 -10.42 -6.53 8.84
N LEU A 24 -10.09 -7.68 8.22
CA LEU A 24 -11.08 -8.51 7.50
C LEU A 24 -10.92 -10.04 7.66
N SER A 25 -10.72 -10.55 8.87
CA SER A 25 -10.98 -11.98 9.14
C SER A 25 -12.46 -12.28 8.84
N PRO A 26 -12.86 -13.12 7.84
CA PRO A 26 -12.19 -14.31 7.28
C PRO A 26 -11.91 -14.26 5.75
N THR A 27 -11.97 -13.08 5.14
CA THR A 27 -11.66 -12.90 3.72
C THR A 27 -10.21 -12.46 3.61
N SER A 28 -9.32 -13.36 3.19
CA SER A 28 -7.93 -13.08 2.84
C SER A 28 -7.88 -12.13 1.64
N LEU A 29 -8.13 -10.83 1.87
CA LEU A 29 -7.98 -9.80 0.87
C LEU A 29 -6.51 -9.74 0.47
N PRO A 30 -6.18 -9.67 -0.83
CA PRO A 30 -4.79 -9.52 -1.25
C PRO A 30 -4.25 -8.20 -0.69
N VAL A 31 -3.10 -8.25 -0.01
CA VAL A 31 -2.39 -7.06 0.49
C VAL A 31 -2.23 -5.97 -0.59
N GLY A 32 -2.06 -6.41 -1.85
CA GLY A 32 -1.99 -5.52 -3.01
C GLY A 32 -3.24 -4.68 -3.25
N VAL A 33 -4.44 -5.16 -2.91
CA VAL A 33 -5.70 -4.39 -3.04
C VAL A 33 -5.74 -3.26 -2.01
N ILE A 34 -5.29 -3.53 -0.79
CA ILE A 34 -5.25 -2.52 0.28
C ILE A 34 -4.18 -1.46 -0.02
N ILE A 35 -3.02 -1.89 -0.48
CA ILE A 35 -1.98 -0.98 -0.96
C ILE A 35 -2.52 -0.15 -2.11
N ALA A 36 -3.17 -0.75 -3.10
CA ALA A 36 -3.75 -0.02 -4.22
C ALA A 36 -4.83 0.96 -3.76
N LEU A 37 -5.65 0.61 -2.78
CA LEU A 37 -6.68 1.51 -2.24
C LEU A 37 -6.09 2.71 -1.49
N LEU A 38 -4.97 2.53 -0.78
CA LEU A 38 -4.22 3.63 -0.16
C LEU A 38 -3.44 4.46 -1.21
N SER A 39 -2.88 3.81 -2.22
CA SER A 39 -2.01 4.44 -3.22
C SER A 39 -2.79 5.15 -4.32
N ALA A 40 -3.95 4.62 -4.72
CA ALA A 40 -4.81 5.17 -5.77
C ALA A 40 -5.23 6.63 -5.52
N PRO A 41 -5.72 7.03 -4.32
CA PRO A 41 -6.07 8.42 -4.06
C PRO A 41 -4.82 9.33 -4.11
N TYR A 42 -3.67 8.86 -3.61
CA TYR A 42 -2.42 9.61 -3.71
C TYR A 42 -1.95 9.76 -5.16
N PHE A 43 -2.08 8.70 -5.97
CA PHE A 43 -1.72 8.70 -7.38
C PHE A 43 -2.62 9.61 -8.20
N ILE A 44 -3.94 9.59 -7.93
CA ILE A 44 -4.91 10.52 -8.53
C ILE A 44 -4.60 11.96 -8.13
N TYR A 45 -4.29 12.21 -6.86
CA TYR A 45 -3.87 13.53 -6.39
C TYR A 45 -2.61 14.02 -7.10
N LEU A 46 -1.61 13.15 -7.27
CA LEU A 46 -0.38 13.47 -8.00
C LEU A 46 -0.68 13.78 -9.47
N LEU A 47 -1.54 13.00 -10.12
CA LEU A 47 -1.98 13.23 -11.50
C LEU A 47 -2.72 14.55 -11.68
N LEU A 48 -3.58 14.94 -10.74
CA LEU A 48 -4.29 16.23 -10.78
C LEU A 48 -3.37 17.42 -10.50
N LYS A 49 -2.28 17.20 -9.75
CA LYS A 49 -1.32 18.25 -9.39
C LYS A 49 -0.23 18.43 -10.46
N SER A 50 -0.03 17.44 -11.33
CA SER A 50 0.99 17.44 -12.37
C SER A 50 0.56 18.14 -13.65
#